data_AF-A0A4Y8AW83-F1
#
_entry.id   AF-A0A4Y8AW83-F1
#
_cell.length_a   1.000
_cell.length_b   1.000
_cell.length_c   1.000
_cell.angle_alpha   90.00
_cell.angle_beta   90.00
_cell.angle_gamma   90.00
#
_symmetry.space_group_name_H-M   'P 1'
#
loop_
_entity.id
_entity.type
_entity.pdbx_description
1 polymer ?
#
loop_
_entity_poly.entity_id
_entity_poly.type
_entity_poly.pdbx_seq_one_letter_code
_entity_poly.pdbx_strand_id
1 'polypeptide(L)'
;MKKLLFFLVAVTCIISTSNSQEKKEKIMIKKIDKTEEQWKQELTPEQYYILRQKGTDRPSEGGFTSHFEKGTYHCAACNLQLFESNSKFESHCGWPSFDDAIKGTVNYVKDNSLGMIRTEIICAACDGHLGHIFDDGPRETTGKRYCVNTTSIKFVKAKK
;
A
#
# COMPACT_ATOMS: atom_id res chain seq x y z
N MET A 1 -40.25 39.50 54.08
CA MET A 1 -40.78 39.51 52.69
C MET A 1 -39.62 39.35 51.73
N LYS A 2 -39.70 38.33 50.87
CA LYS A 2 -39.15 38.26 49.50
C LYS A 2 -37.62 38.43 49.28
N LYS A 3 -37.05 37.29 48.83
CA LYS A 3 -36.17 37.12 47.65
C LYS A 3 -34.68 37.49 47.86
N LEU A 4 -33.67 36.84 47.27
CA LEU A 4 -33.63 35.89 46.16
C LEU A 4 -32.34 35.07 46.24
N LEU A 5 -32.50 33.76 46.05
CA LEU A 5 -31.60 32.76 45.48
C LEU A 5 -30.42 33.30 44.63
N PHE A 6 -29.20 32.84 44.91
CA PHE A 6 -28.22 32.49 43.87
C PHE A 6 -27.42 31.27 44.32
N PHE A 7 -27.81 30.11 43.76
CA PHE A 7 -27.05 28.87 43.79
C PHE A 7 -25.83 29.05 42.88
N LEU A 8 -24.61 28.89 43.41
CA LEU A 8 -23.41 28.76 42.61
C LEU A 8 -22.72 27.44 43.00
N VAL A 9 -23.20 26.34 42.42
CA VAL A 9 -22.52 25.04 42.51
C VAL A 9 -21.37 25.11 41.53
N ALA A 10 -20.18 25.44 42.03
CA ALA A 10 -18.95 25.23 41.29
C ALA A 10 -18.63 23.72 41.29
N VAL A 11 -19.22 22.98 40.35
CA VAL A 11 -18.75 21.64 40.00
C VAL A 11 -17.41 21.82 39.26
N THR A 12 -16.31 21.85 40.00
CA THR A 12 -14.99 21.73 39.40
C THR A 12 -14.78 20.26 39.01
N CYS A 13 -15.13 19.97 37.76
CA CYS A 13 -14.81 18.75 37.06
C CYS A 13 -13.29 18.69 36.89
N ILE A 14 -12.57 18.04 37.81
CA ILE A 14 -11.16 17.68 37.59
C ILE A 14 -11.19 16.44 36.71
N ILE A 15 -11.11 16.70 35.41
CA ILE A 15 -11.02 15.72 34.34
C ILE A 15 -9.74 14.92 34.56
N SER A 16 -9.88 13.63 34.83
CA SER A 16 -8.81 12.64 34.81
C SER A 16 -8.18 12.65 33.41
N THR A 17 -6.99 13.25 33.26
CA THR A 17 -6.22 13.10 32.03
C THR A 17 -5.60 11.70 32.02
N SER A 18 -6.32 10.72 31.50
CA SER A 18 -5.73 9.44 31.09
C SER A 18 -4.83 9.71 29.89
N ASN A 19 -3.51 9.71 30.14
CA ASN A 19 -2.49 9.71 29.10
C ASN A 19 -2.52 8.34 28.41
N SER A 20 -3.45 8.18 27.47
CA SER A 20 -3.53 7.05 26.55
C SER A 20 -2.46 7.24 25.48
N GLN A 21 -1.24 6.78 25.75
CA GLN A 21 -0.25 6.59 24.70
C GLN A 21 -0.72 5.46 23.79
N GLU A 22 -1.27 5.81 22.63
CA GLU A 22 -1.58 4.87 21.55
C GLU A 22 -0.30 4.13 21.14
N LYS A 23 -0.20 2.87 21.55
CA LYS A 23 0.88 1.97 21.17
C LYS A 23 0.74 1.68 19.67
N LYS A 24 1.47 2.41 18.82
CA LYS A 24 1.55 2.17 17.38
C LYS A 24 2.14 0.77 17.15
N GLU A 25 1.28 -0.23 16.99
CA GLU A 25 1.70 -1.59 16.69
C GLU A 25 2.36 -1.62 15.32
N LYS A 26 3.70 -1.73 15.30
CA LYS A 26 4.47 -1.86 14.07
C LYS A 26 4.30 -3.30 13.60
N ILE A 27 3.55 -3.51 12.52
CA ILE A 27 3.41 -4.83 11.90
C ILE A 27 4.82 -5.34 11.55
N MET A 28 5.27 -6.38 12.25
CA MET A 28 6.54 -7.05 11.97
C MET A 28 6.33 -8.00 10.77
N ILE A 29 6.61 -7.51 9.56
CA ILE A 29 6.56 -8.35 8.36
C ILE A 29 7.73 -9.32 8.38
N LYS A 30 7.43 -10.63 8.43
CA LYS A 30 8.45 -11.69 8.33
C LYS A 30 9.08 -11.67 6.94
N LYS A 31 10.41 -11.52 6.89
CA LYS A 31 11.19 -11.66 5.65
C LYS A 31 11.12 -13.08 5.13
N ILE A 32 10.99 -13.22 3.81
CA ILE A 32 11.05 -14.49 3.10
C ILE A 32 12.45 -14.65 2.54
N ASP A 33 13.08 -15.74 2.93
CA ASP A 33 14.40 -16.14 2.46
C ASP A 33 14.23 -17.35 1.53
N LYS A 34 14.47 -17.13 0.24
CA LYS A 34 14.41 -18.13 -0.83
C LYS A 34 15.46 -17.83 -1.87
N THR A 35 16.06 -18.88 -2.44
CA THR A 35 17.02 -18.74 -3.53
C THR A 35 16.30 -18.39 -4.84
N GLU A 36 17.06 -17.89 -5.82
CA GLU A 36 16.53 -17.59 -7.15
C GLU A 36 16.02 -18.84 -7.88
N GLU A 37 16.62 -20.00 -7.64
CA GLU A 37 16.16 -21.29 -8.18
C GLU A 37 14.79 -21.67 -7.61
N GLN A 38 14.58 -21.48 -6.31
CA GLN A 38 13.27 -21.71 -5.68
C GLN A 38 12.21 -20.76 -6.26
N TRP A 39 12.55 -19.48 -6.45
CA TRP A 39 11.64 -18.54 -7.10
C TRP A 39 11.32 -18.92 -8.55
N LYS A 40 12.29 -19.38 -9.33
CA LYS A 40 12.07 -19.87 -10.71
C LYS A 40 11.16 -21.09 -10.78
N GLN A 41 11.13 -21.91 -9.72
CA GLN A 41 10.24 -23.08 -9.64
C GLN A 41 8.80 -22.71 -9.26
N GLU A 42 8.62 -21.67 -8.45
CA GLU A 42 7.30 -21.26 -7.95
C GLU A 42 6.59 -20.21 -8.82
N LEU A 43 7.35 -19.33 -9.47
CA LEU A 43 6.83 -18.22 -10.27
C LEU A 43 6.73 -18.63 -11.74
N THR A 44 5.75 -18.06 -12.46
CA THR A 44 5.78 -18.11 -13.93
C THR A 44 7.00 -17.36 -14.46
N PRO A 45 7.48 -17.63 -15.69
CA PRO A 45 8.58 -16.88 -16.29
C PRO A 45 8.36 -15.36 -16.28
N GLU A 46 7.15 -14.91 -16.54
CA GLU A 46 6.76 -13.49 -16.53
C GLU A 46 6.80 -12.92 -15.11
N GLN A 47 6.25 -13.64 -14.14
CA GLN A 47 6.33 -13.24 -12.73
C GLN A 47 7.76 -13.15 -12.25
N TYR A 48 8.61 -14.12 -12.60
CA TYR A 48 10.03 -14.09 -12.26
C TYR A 48 10.74 -12.89 -12.89
N TYR A 49 10.50 -12.62 -14.17
CA TYR A 49 11.07 -11.47 -14.88
C TYR A 49 10.68 -10.14 -14.21
N ILE A 50 9.40 -9.95 -13.88
CA ILE A 50 8.93 -8.72 -13.23
C ILE A 50 9.44 -8.64 -11.79
N LEU A 51 9.12 -9.62 -10.94
CA LEU A 51 9.34 -9.55 -9.49
C LEU A 51 10.81 -9.72 -9.10
N ARG A 52 11.60 -10.51 -9.84
CA ARG A 52 13.00 -10.83 -9.46
C ARG A 52 14.02 -10.12 -10.32
N GLN A 53 13.73 -9.95 -11.62
CA GLN A 53 14.64 -9.29 -12.57
C GLN A 53 14.30 -7.81 -12.81
N LYS A 54 13.35 -7.26 -12.05
CA LYS A 54 12.91 -5.85 -12.11
C LYS A 54 12.43 -5.43 -13.51
N GLY A 55 11.79 -6.36 -14.22
CA GLY A 55 11.14 -6.06 -15.48
C GLY A 55 9.92 -5.15 -15.30
N THR A 56 9.40 -4.64 -16.41
CA THR A 56 8.15 -3.87 -16.45
C THR A 56 7.20 -4.49 -17.46
N ASP A 57 5.94 -4.67 -17.06
CA ASP A 57 4.84 -5.08 -17.94
C ASP A 57 4.66 -4.05 -19.06
N ARG A 58 4.18 -4.47 -20.22
CA ARG A 58 3.71 -3.51 -21.23
C ARG A 58 2.48 -2.76 -20.71
N PRO A 59 2.33 -1.46 -21.02
CA PRO A 59 1.13 -0.72 -20.65
C PRO A 59 -0.11 -1.36 -21.29
N SER A 60 -1.21 -1.38 -20.55
CA SER A 60 -2.49 -1.97 -20.98
C SER A 60 -3.67 -1.22 -20.36
N GLU A 61 -4.77 -1.13 -21.10
CA GLU A 61 -6.06 -0.65 -20.58
C GLU A 61 -6.87 -1.78 -19.89
N GLY A 62 -6.42 -3.03 -19.97
CA GLY A 62 -7.12 -4.21 -19.46
C GLY A 62 -6.57 -4.75 -18.14
N GLY A 63 -7.11 -5.91 -17.71
CA GLY A 63 -6.63 -6.63 -16.54
C GLY A 63 -6.80 -5.83 -15.26
N PHE A 64 -5.77 -5.76 -14.41
CA PHE A 64 -5.84 -5.00 -13.18
C PHE A 64 -5.80 -3.47 -13.37
N THR A 65 -5.45 -2.97 -14.56
CA THR A 65 -5.52 -1.53 -14.84
C THR A 65 -6.97 -1.03 -14.71
N SER A 66 -7.92 -1.71 -15.35
CA SER A 66 -9.36 -1.37 -15.33
C SER A 66 -10.20 -2.15 -14.31
N HIS A 67 -9.55 -2.88 -13.39
CA HIS A 67 -10.25 -3.65 -12.36
C HIS A 67 -10.52 -2.80 -11.11
N PHE A 68 -11.79 -2.67 -10.70
CA PHE A 68 -12.21 -1.86 -9.53
C PHE A 68 -13.13 -2.62 -8.55
N GLU A 69 -13.12 -3.96 -8.57
CA GLU A 69 -13.89 -4.74 -7.59
C GLU A 69 -13.40 -4.54 -6.15
N LYS A 70 -14.31 -4.65 -5.18
CA LYS A 70 -13.98 -4.57 -3.76
C LYS A 70 -13.19 -5.79 -3.29
N GLY A 71 -12.01 -5.53 -2.74
CA GLY A 71 -11.07 -6.53 -2.26
C GLY A 71 -9.70 -5.94 -2.00
N THR A 72 -8.68 -6.78 -2.12
CA THR A 72 -7.29 -6.44 -1.79
C THR A 72 -6.34 -7.00 -2.85
N TYR A 73 -5.23 -6.31 -3.07
CA TYR A 73 -4.18 -6.71 -4.00
C TYR A 73 -2.97 -7.20 -3.22
N HIS A 74 -2.53 -8.41 -3.54
CA HIS A 74 -1.50 -9.15 -2.84
C HIS A 74 -0.28 -9.31 -3.73
N CYS A 75 0.91 -9.36 -3.15
CA CYS A 75 2.12 -9.73 -3.88
C CYS A 75 1.94 -11.09 -4.53
N ALA A 76 2.17 -11.19 -5.85
CA ALA A 76 1.99 -12.44 -6.58
C ALA A 76 2.95 -13.55 -6.11
N ALA A 77 4.16 -13.18 -5.64
CA ALA A 77 5.15 -14.14 -5.16
C ALA A 77 4.88 -14.68 -3.75
N CYS A 78 4.50 -13.81 -2.81
CA CYS A 78 4.47 -14.18 -1.39
C CYS A 78 3.11 -14.03 -0.70
N ASN A 79 2.09 -13.55 -1.40
CA ASN A 79 0.75 -13.33 -0.86
C ASN A 79 0.65 -12.25 0.23
N LEU A 80 1.69 -11.44 0.45
CA LEU A 80 1.57 -10.30 1.34
C LEU A 80 0.52 -9.33 0.77
N GLN A 81 -0.44 -8.90 1.59
CA GLN A 81 -1.41 -7.89 1.21
C GLN A 81 -0.72 -6.53 1.05
N LEU A 82 -0.79 -5.93 -0.14
CA LEU A 82 -0.05 -4.71 -0.48
C LEU A 82 -0.96 -3.49 -0.55
N PHE A 83 -2.10 -3.62 -1.23
CA PHE A 83 -3.01 -2.51 -1.50
C PHE A 83 -4.45 -2.90 -1.23
N GLU A 84 -5.25 -1.93 -0.83
CA GLU A 84 -6.69 -2.07 -0.71
C GLU A 84 -7.38 -1.50 -1.96
N SER A 85 -8.51 -2.08 -2.36
CA SER A 85 -9.25 -1.57 -3.53
C SER A 85 -9.79 -0.14 -3.38
N ASN A 86 -9.88 0.39 -2.16
CA ASN A 86 -10.28 1.78 -1.89
C ASN A 86 -9.20 2.80 -2.28
N SER A 87 -7.92 2.41 -2.30
CA SER A 87 -6.81 3.27 -2.71
C SER A 87 -6.59 3.22 -4.21
N LYS A 88 -7.27 2.32 -4.93
CA LYS A 88 -7.13 2.20 -6.38
C LYS A 88 -7.88 3.32 -7.09
N PHE A 89 -7.24 3.93 -8.10
CA PHE A 89 -7.84 4.97 -8.94
C PHE A 89 -7.47 4.79 -10.41
N GLU A 90 -8.20 5.49 -11.30
CA GLU A 90 -7.92 5.53 -12.73
C GLU A 90 -6.89 6.63 -13.01
N SER A 91 -5.71 6.27 -13.52
CA SER A 91 -4.62 7.21 -13.81
C SER A 91 -4.35 7.37 -15.30
N HIS A 92 -4.89 6.48 -16.14
CA HIS A 92 -4.57 6.37 -17.56
C HIS A 92 -3.07 6.18 -17.86
N CYS A 93 -2.25 5.75 -16.88
CA CYS A 93 -0.82 5.54 -17.11
C CYS A 93 -0.51 4.21 -17.81
N GLY A 94 -1.49 3.31 -17.96
CA GLY A 94 -1.34 1.98 -18.55
C GLY A 94 -1.02 0.86 -17.55
N TRP A 95 -0.99 1.15 -16.25
CA TRP A 95 -0.79 0.16 -15.19
C TRP A 95 -1.73 0.40 -14.00
N PRO A 96 -2.04 -0.64 -13.20
CA PRO A 96 -2.71 -0.48 -11.91
C PRO A 96 -2.10 0.65 -11.08
N SER A 97 -2.96 1.55 -10.62
CA SER A 97 -2.55 2.74 -9.87
C SER A 97 -3.29 2.81 -8.54
N PHE A 98 -2.53 3.00 -7.46
CA PHE A 98 -3.03 3.17 -6.11
C PHE A 98 -2.51 4.46 -5.52
N ASP A 99 -3.27 5.15 -4.68
CA ASP A 99 -2.84 6.38 -4.00
C ASP A 99 -2.23 6.11 -2.61
N ASP A 100 -2.48 4.93 -2.05
CA ASP A 100 -1.88 4.47 -0.80
C ASP A 100 -1.59 2.96 -0.80
N ALA A 101 -0.59 2.58 -0.02
CA ALA A 101 -0.20 1.20 0.25
C ALA A 101 -0.45 0.85 1.72
N ILE A 102 -0.68 -0.43 2.00
CA ILE A 102 -0.84 -0.88 3.38
C ILE A 102 0.46 -0.62 4.13
N LYS A 103 0.34 0.05 5.27
CA LYS A 103 1.50 0.55 5.99
C LYS A 103 2.47 -0.57 6.36
N GLY A 104 3.71 -0.42 5.89
CA GLY A 104 4.81 -1.34 6.17
C GLY A 104 4.89 -2.56 5.25
N THR A 105 4.04 -2.68 4.24
CA THR A 105 4.05 -3.81 3.29
C THR A 105 4.81 -3.53 2.00
N VAL A 106 5.12 -2.25 1.73
CA VAL A 106 5.94 -1.77 0.62
C VAL A 106 7.16 -1.02 1.13
N ASN A 107 8.34 -1.34 0.57
CA ASN A 107 9.60 -0.64 0.79
C ASN A 107 9.96 0.20 -0.43
N TYR A 108 10.78 1.23 -0.22
CA TYR A 108 11.18 2.20 -1.23
C TYR A 108 12.68 2.12 -1.49
N VAL A 109 13.06 2.01 -2.76
CA VAL A 109 14.46 1.92 -3.18
C VAL A 109 14.74 2.97 -4.24
N LYS A 110 15.87 3.68 -4.11
CA LYS A 110 16.30 4.64 -5.13
C LYS A 110 16.67 3.90 -6.41
N ASP A 111 16.11 4.34 -7.53
CA ASP A 111 16.36 3.77 -8.85
C ASP A 111 16.94 4.85 -9.78
N ASN A 112 18.17 4.63 -10.28
CA ASN A 112 18.87 5.51 -11.22
C ASN A 112 19.01 4.87 -12.62
N SER A 113 18.28 3.79 -12.90
CA SER A 113 18.31 3.11 -14.19
C SER A 113 17.78 4.01 -15.32
N LEU A 114 18.20 3.72 -16.55
CA LEU A 114 17.75 4.42 -17.77
C LEU A 114 17.99 5.94 -17.75
N GLY A 115 18.93 6.43 -16.93
CA GLY A 115 19.24 7.86 -16.81
C GLY A 115 18.18 8.68 -16.07
N MET A 116 17.23 8.06 -15.39
CA MET A 116 16.16 8.71 -14.63
C MET A 116 16.36 8.52 -13.13
N ILE A 117 15.94 9.48 -12.30
CA ILE A 117 15.86 9.31 -10.84
C ILE A 117 14.41 9.00 -10.48
N ARG A 118 14.16 7.78 -9.99
CA ARG A 118 12.84 7.30 -9.59
C ARG A 118 12.92 6.63 -8.22
N THR A 119 11.76 6.35 -7.65
CA THR A 119 11.65 5.54 -6.43
C THR A 119 10.94 4.24 -6.78
N GLU A 120 11.70 3.15 -6.80
CA GLU A 120 11.17 1.79 -6.94
C GLU A 120 10.39 1.42 -5.68
N ILE A 121 9.27 0.72 -5.87
CA ILE A 121 8.51 0.08 -4.80
C ILE A 121 8.71 -1.44 -4.87
N ILE A 122 9.05 -2.04 -3.74
CA ILE A 122 9.26 -3.49 -3.60
C ILE A 122 8.42 -4.04 -2.45
N CYS A 123 8.05 -5.32 -2.53
CA CYS A 123 7.35 -6.01 -1.46
C CYS A 123 8.23 -6.13 -0.21
N ALA A 124 7.75 -5.70 0.95
CA ALA A 124 8.53 -5.72 2.18
C ALA A 124 8.89 -7.14 2.66
N ALA A 125 8.08 -8.16 2.35
CA ALA A 125 8.35 -9.54 2.76
C ALA A 125 9.41 -10.22 1.90
N CYS A 126 9.29 -10.18 0.56
CA CYS A 126 10.15 -10.96 -0.36
C CYS A 126 11.09 -10.13 -1.24
N ASP A 127 11.09 -8.80 -1.10
CA ASP A 127 11.86 -7.85 -1.94
C ASP A 127 11.52 -7.92 -3.44
N GLY A 128 10.39 -8.52 -3.80
CA GLY A 128 9.94 -8.58 -5.19
C GLY A 128 9.60 -7.18 -5.72
N HIS A 129 10.10 -6.86 -6.91
CA HIS A 129 9.80 -5.62 -7.63
C HIS A 129 8.31 -5.52 -7.95
N LEU A 130 7.70 -4.39 -7.58
CA LEU A 130 6.29 -4.11 -7.81
C LEU A 130 6.12 -3.05 -8.91
N GLY A 131 6.96 -2.02 -8.91
CA GLY A 131 6.87 -0.89 -9.84
C GLY A 131 7.54 0.35 -9.28
N HIS A 132 6.91 1.52 -9.43
CA HIS A 132 7.44 2.80 -8.95
C HIS A 132 6.37 3.66 -8.27
N ILE A 133 6.80 4.59 -7.42
CA ILE A 133 5.95 5.62 -6.82
C ILE A 133 6.28 7.01 -7.41
N PHE A 134 5.24 7.80 -7.63
CA PHE A 134 5.29 9.16 -8.18
C PHE A 134 4.46 10.14 -7.32
N ASP A 135 4.70 11.44 -7.49
CA ASP A 135 4.05 12.54 -6.76
C ASP A 135 2.94 13.23 -7.56
N ASP A 136 2.35 12.51 -8.51
CA ASP A 136 1.31 12.98 -9.45
C ASP A 136 -0.02 12.23 -9.25
N GLY A 137 -0.26 11.73 -8.04
CA GLY A 137 -1.53 11.12 -7.66
C GLY A 137 -2.63 12.12 -7.33
N PRO A 138 -3.81 11.64 -6.89
CA PRO A 138 -4.95 12.46 -6.50
C PRO A 138 -4.57 13.38 -5.32
N ARG A 139 -4.71 14.70 -5.51
CA ARG A 139 -4.28 15.71 -4.52
C ARG A 139 -5.20 15.79 -3.31
N GLU A 140 -6.43 15.36 -3.47
CA GLU A 140 -7.47 15.31 -2.45
C GLU A 140 -7.23 14.20 -1.40
N THR A 141 -6.37 13.22 -1.69
CA THR A 141 -5.99 12.15 -0.76
C THR A 141 -4.52 12.27 -0.33
N THR A 142 -3.60 11.59 -1.01
CA THR A 142 -2.18 11.48 -0.63
C THR A 142 -1.26 12.26 -1.57
N GLY A 143 -1.73 12.60 -2.77
CA GLY A 143 -0.91 13.12 -3.87
C GLY A 143 0.09 12.09 -4.43
N LYS A 144 0.07 10.84 -3.98
CA LYS A 144 0.98 9.78 -4.43
C LYS A 144 0.32 8.87 -5.45
N ARG A 145 1.11 8.33 -6.37
CA ARG A 145 0.70 7.29 -7.30
C ARG A 145 1.68 6.13 -7.25
N TYR A 146 1.25 5.02 -6.68
CA TYR A 146 1.90 3.73 -6.77
C TYR A 146 1.51 3.12 -8.12
N CYS A 147 2.44 3.15 -9.08
CA CYS A 147 2.29 2.59 -10.42
C CYS A 147 2.83 1.16 -10.42
N VAL A 148 1.95 0.17 -10.45
CA VAL A 148 2.27 -1.23 -10.11
C VAL A 148 2.12 -2.12 -11.33
N ASN A 149 3.09 -3.00 -11.58
CA ASN A 149 2.99 -4.04 -12.60
C ASN A 149 1.83 -4.99 -12.29
N THR A 150 0.96 -5.25 -13.27
CA THR A 150 -0.15 -6.21 -13.15
C THR A 150 0.34 -7.59 -12.75
N THR A 151 1.44 -8.06 -13.36
CA THR A 151 2.03 -9.40 -13.13
C THR A 151 2.64 -9.53 -11.73
N SER A 152 2.96 -8.41 -11.06
CA SER A 152 3.54 -8.42 -9.71
C SER A 152 2.52 -8.60 -8.59
N ILE A 153 1.22 -8.51 -8.90
CA ILE A 153 0.14 -8.57 -7.94
C ILE A 153 -0.93 -9.59 -8.33
N LYS A 154 -1.78 -9.94 -7.38
CA LYS A 154 -3.00 -10.71 -7.59
C LYS A 154 -4.13 -10.18 -6.73
N PHE A 155 -5.37 -10.44 -7.12
CA PHE A 155 -6.53 -9.91 -6.44
C PHE A 155 -7.21 -10.97 -5.55
N VAL A 156 -7.60 -10.56 -4.34
CA VAL A 156 -8.43 -11.33 -3.41
C VAL A 156 -9.70 -10.55 -3.14
N LYS A 157 -10.82 -11.09 -3.62
CA LYS A 157 -12.15 -10.48 -3.47
C LYS A 157 -12.57 -10.42 -2.00
N ALA A 158 -13.20 -9.32 -1.60
CA ALA A 158 -13.79 -9.21 -0.26
C ALA A 158 -14.88 -10.26 -0.06
N LYS A 159 -14.92 -10.90 1.11
CA LYS A 159 -16.04 -11.79 1.48
C LYS A 159 -17.28 -10.92 1.67
N LYS A 160 -18.40 -11.38 1.10
CA LYS A 160 -19.73 -10.77 1.30
C LYS A 160 -20.24 -11.05 2.70
#